data_AF-A0A355FZ89-F1
#
_entry.id   AF-A0A355FZ89-F1
#
_cell.length_a   1.000
_cell.length_b   1.000
_cell.length_c   1.000
_cell.angle_alpha   90.00
_cell.angle_beta   90.00
_cell.angle_gamma   90.00
#
_symmetry.space_group_name_H-M   'P 1'
#
loop_
_entity.id
_entity.type
_entity.pdbx_description
1 polymer ?
#
loop_
_entity_poly.entity_id
_entity_poly.type
_entity_poly.pdbx_seq_one_letter_code
_entity_poly.pdbx_strand_id
1 'polypeptide(L)'
;GESLRYLRRLSDAGIKLNTQLVLCPGVNDGEELAYSLEQLGQLYPAVQSIAAVPVGLTKFRENLPKLRAYDEASSASVIDEIDRFNAHFCIVHGESIAYAADEFYLKANRPIPTEDYYGTYPQLANGVGMWRSLEDEFMQALDACEKCAIQTRHISIATGVAAYPLMKK
;
A
#
# COMPACT_ATOMS: atom_id res chain seq x y z
N GLY A 1 4.86 19.60 -10.62
CA GLY A 1 6.08 19.19 -11.35
C GLY A 1 5.78 18.79 -12.78
N GLU A 2 6.80 18.76 -13.65
CA GLU A 2 6.68 18.43 -15.09
C GLU A 2 6.00 17.07 -15.37
N SER A 3 6.17 16.09 -14.48
CA SER A 3 5.60 14.74 -14.66
C SER A 3 4.08 14.71 -14.70
N LEU A 4 3.39 15.63 -14.01
CA LEU A 4 1.92 15.73 -14.04
C LEU A 4 1.38 16.07 -15.44
N ARG A 5 2.19 16.74 -16.28
CA ARG A 5 1.82 17.02 -17.68
C ARG A 5 1.61 15.75 -18.49
N TYR A 6 2.41 14.70 -18.23
CA TYR A 6 2.24 13.42 -18.92
C TYR A 6 0.99 12.69 -18.44
N LEU A 7 0.69 12.72 -17.15
CA LEU A 7 -0.55 12.13 -16.62
C LEU A 7 -1.78 12.82 -17.19
N ARG A 8 -1.77 14.16 -17.27
CA ARG A 8 -2.83 14.93 -17.94
C ARG A 8 -3.00 14.53 -19.41
N ARG A 9 -1.90 14.46 -20.16
CA ARG A 9 -1.95 14.03 -21.57
C ARG A 9 -2.54 12.62 -21.76
N LEU A 10 -2.21 11.68 -20.86
CA LEU A 10 -2.78 10.32 -20.90
C LEU A 10 -4.27 10.35 -20.52
N SER A 11 -4.63 11.13 -19.51
CA SER A 11 -6.02 11.37 -19.10
C SER A 11 -6.87 11.96 -20.23
N ASP A 12 -6.37 13.00 -20.91
CA ASP A 12 -7.04 13.65 -22.04
C ASP A 12 -7.25 12.70 -23.23
N ALA A 13 -6.40 11.67 -23.34
CA ALA A 13 -6.53 10.60 -24.32
C ALA A 13 -7.49 9.47 -23.88
N GLY A 14 -8.14 9.59 -22.72
CA GLY A 14 -9.07 8.60 -22.18
C GLY A 14 -8.41 7.37 -21.55
N ILE A 15 -7.11 7.44 -21.23
CA ILE A 15 -6.37 6.34 -20.63
C ILE A 15 -6.62 6.31 -19.12
N LYS A 16 -6.99 5.13 -18.61
CA LYS A 16 -7.10 4.87 -17.17
C LYS A 16 -5.72 4.61 -16.56
N LEU A 17 -5.47 5.18 -15.40
CA LEU A 17 -4.16 5.25 -14.77
C LEU A 17 -4.20 4.67 -13.36
N ASN A 18 -3.32 3.72 -13.10
CA ASN A 18 -2.92 3.31 -11.76
C ASN A 18 -1.55 3.92 -11.50
N THR A 19 -1.43 4.69 -10.42
CA THR A 19 -0.22 5.46 -10.11
C THR A 19 0.45 4.93 -8.85
N GLN A 20 1.74 5.18 -8.69
CA GLN A 20 2.50 4.82 -7.51
C GLN A 20 3.39 5.99 -7.09
N LEU A 21 3.37 6.29 -5.79
CA LEU A 21 4.25 7.23 -5.11
C LEU A 21 5.26 6.43 -4.28
N VAL A 22 6.55 6.58 -4.60
CA VAL A 22 7.63 6.08 -3.74
C VAL A 22 7.97 7.19 -2.74
N LEU A 23 7.60 6.98 -1.49
CA LEU A 23 7.77 7.97 -0.43
C LEU A 23 9.15 7.85 0.21
N CYS A 24 9.78 8.99 0.44
CA CYS A 24 11.08 9.17 1.05
C CYS A 24 10.92 10.14 2.24
N PRO A 25 11.30 9.72 3.46
CA PRO A 25 11.11 10.55 4.64
C PRO A 25 11.78 11.93 4.53
N GLY A 26 11.01 13.00 4.74
CA GLY A 26 11.46 14.39 4.68
C GLY A 26 11.76 14.91 3.26
N VAL A 27 11.35 14.18 2.22
CA VAL A 27 11.54 14.57 0.82
C VAL A 27 10.21 14.80 0.12
N ASN A 28 9.29 13.84 0.21
CA ASN A 28 7.99 13.88 -0.47
C ASN A 28 6.86 13.25 0.37
N ASP A 29 7.00 13.28 1.69
CA ASP A 29 5.94 12.97 2.66
C ASP A 29 5.36 14.23 3.29
N GLY A 30 4.43 14.06 4.25
CA GLY A 30 3.76 15.19 4.90
C GLY A 30 2.96 16.04 3.91
N GLU A 31 3.19 17.35 3.90
CA GLU A 31 2.47 18.31 3.03
C GLU A 31 2.66 17.99 1.54
N GLU A 32 3.82 17.49 1.13
CA GLU A 32 4.08 17.12 -0.27
C GLU A 32 3.30 15.86 -0.69
N LEU A 33 3.07 14.93 0.25
CA LEU A 33 2.19 13.79 0.02
C LEU A 33 0.74 14.27 -0.12
N ALA A 34 0.28 15.15 0.78
CA ALA A 34 -1.06 15.72 0.72
C ALA A 34 -1.31 16.41 -0.64
N TYR A 35 -0.36 17.27 -1.06
CA TYR A 35 -0.40 17.94 -2.36
C TYR A 35 -0.42 16.93 -3.52
N SER A 36 0.42 15.90 -3.48
CA SER A 36 0.47 14.88 -4.53
C SER A 36 -0.83 14.10 -4.66
N LEU A 37 -1.43 13.71 -3.53
CA LEU A 37 -2.73 13.03 -3.49
C LEU A 37 -3.84 13.91 -4.08
N GLU A 38 -3.89 15.19 -3.70
CA GLU A 38 -4.87 16.13 -4.23
C GLU A 38 -4.71 16.32 -5.75
N GLN A 39 -3.49 16.54 -6.24
CA GLN A 39 -3.22 16.73 -7.67
C GLN A 39 -3.55 15.49 -8.51
N LEU A 40 -3.32 14.29 -7.97
CA LEU A 40 -3.71 13.04 -8.62
C LEU A 40 -5.22 12.82 -8.57
N GLY A 41 -5.86 13.14 -7.44
CA GLY A 41 -7.32 13.09 -7.27
C GLY A 41 -8.07 13.99 -8.25
N GLN A 42 -7.53 15.16 -8.59
CA GLN A 42 -8.09 16.05 -9.61
C GLN A 42 -8.13 15.45 -11.02
N LEU A 43 -7.38 14.37 -11.27
CA LEU A 43 -7.38 13.64 -12.55
C LEU A 43 -8.39 12.48 -12.55
N TYR A 44 -9.21 12.32 -11.51
CA TYR A 44 -10.33 11.40 -11.53
C TYR A 44 -11.36 11.81 -12.60
N PRO A 45 -11.95 10.88 -13.38
CA PRO A 45 -11.86 9.42 -13.25
C PRO A 45 -10.71 8.78 -14.03
N ALA A 46 -9.79 9.53 -14.64
CA ALA A 46 -8.66 8.91 -15.34
C ALA A 46 -7.70 8.23 -14.36
N VAL A 47 -7.37 8.85 -13.23
CA VAL A 47 -6.65 8.18 -12.13
C VAL A 47 -7.63 7.32 -11.35
N GLN A 48 -7.42 5.99 -11.40
CA GLN A 48 -8.28 4.98 -10.76
C GLN A 48 -7.72 4.56 -9.41
N SER A 49 -6.40 4.60 -9.23
CA SER A 49 -5.78 4.27 -7.95
C SER A 49 -4.39 4.88 -7.78
N ILE A 50 -3.98 5.05 -6.53
CA ILE A 50 -2.71 5.63 -6.10
C ILE A 50 -2.12 4.74 -5.01
N ALA A 51 -1.06 3.99 -5.31
CA ALA A 51 -0.30 3.27 -4.29
C ALA A 51 0.75 4.20 -3.66
N ALA A 52 0.84 4.22 -2.34
CA ALA A 52 1.93 4.84 -1.60
C ALA A 52 2.83 3.76 -1.00
N VAL A 53 4.07 3.68 -1.46
CA VAL A 53 5.05 2.67 -1.04
C VAL A 53 6.27 3.34 -0.40
N PRO A 54 6.88 2.77 0.65
CA PRO A 54 8.09 3.34 1.24
C PRO A 54 9.29 3.11 0.31
N VAL A 55 10.28 4.00 0.38
CA VAL A 55 11.56 3.79 -0.30
C VAL A 55 12.28 2.54 0.23
N GLY A 56 12.59 1.62 -0.67
CA GLY A 56 13.46 0.48 -0.38
C GLY A 56 14.92 0.91 -0.25
N LEU A 57 15.52 0.71 0.92
CA LEU A 57 16.93 1.00 1.15
C LEU A 57 17.76 -0.28 1.14
N THR A 58 18.87 -0.25 0.38
CA THR A 58 19.88 -1.30 0.39
C THR A 58 21.14 -0.81 1.12
N LYS A 59 21.98 -1.75 1.55
CA LYS A 59 23.29 -1.44 2.15
C LYS A 59 24.32 -0.90 1.14
N PHE A 60 24.04 -0.95 -0.16
CA PHE A 60 24.94 -0.56 -1.24
C PHE A 60 24.56 0.82 -1.78
N ARG A 61 24.94 1.88 -1.05
CA ARG A 61 24.56 3.27 -1.37
C ARG A 61 25.73 4.25 -1.27
N GLU A 62 26.95 3.77 -1.54
CA GLU A 62 28.14 4.63 -1.57
C GLU A 62 27.96 5.77 -2.58
N ASN A 63 28.30 7.00 -2.19
CA ASN A 63 28.17 8.22 -3.00
C ASN A 63 26.74 8.59 -3.44
N LEU A 64 25.70 8.03 -2.81
CA LEU A 64 24.30 8.43 -3.04
C LEU A 64 23.79 9.38 -1.94
N PRO A 65 22.73 10.16 -2.21
CA PRO A 65 22.06 10.96 -1.18
C PRO A 65 21.66 10.12 0.04
N LYS A 66 21.84 10.71 1.22
CA LYS A 66 21.44 10.12 2.49
C LYS A 66 19.92 10.06 2.55
N LEU A 67 19.38 8.85 2.48
CA LEU A 67 17.96 8.57 2.72
C LEU A 67 17.82 7.82 4.04
N ARG A 68 16.68 8.04 4.70
CA ARG A 68 16.30 7.33 5.93
C ARG A 68 15.14 6.38 5.61
N ALA A 69 15.06 5.28 6.33
CA ALA A 69 13.89 4.42 6.27
C ALA A 69 12.77 5.02 7.12
N TYR A 70 11.52 4.70 6.78
CA TYR A 70 10.38 4.99 7.65
C TYR A 70 10.49 4.18 8.95
N ASP A 71 10.18 4.87 10.05
CA ASP A 71 9.96 4.33 11.40
C ASP A 71 8.46 4.25 11.71
N GLU A 72 8.12 3.87 12.94
CA GLU A 72 6.73 3.70 13.37
C GLU A 72 5.92 5.00 13.26
N ALA A 73 6.44 6.10 13.78
CA ALA A 73 5.74 7.39 13.78
C ALA A 73 5.57 7.97 12.38
N SER A 74 6.63 7.94 11.57
CA SER A 74 6.57 8.43 10.19
C SER A 74 5.71 7.55 9.28
N SER A 75 5.66 6.24 9.51
CA SER A 75 4.75 5.33 8.80
C SER A 75 3.29 5.59 9.17
N ALA A 76 3.02 5.80 10.46
CA ALA A 76 1.69 6.16 10.96
C ALA A 76 1.18 7.46 10.31
N SER A 77 2.03 8.49 10.23
CA SER A 77 1.68 9.76 9.58
C SER A 77 1.32 9.63 8.11
N VAL A 78 1.98 8.72 7.37
CA VAL A 78 1.64 8.45 5.96
C VAL A 78 0.25 7.81 5.85
N ILE A 79 -0.05 6.82 6.71
CA ILE A 79 -1.37 6.19 6.75
C ILE A 79 -2.44 7.23 7.07
N ASP A 80 -2.21 8.07 8.08
CA ASP A 80 -3.16 9.11 8.50
C ASP A 80 -3.43 10.15 7.40
N GLU A 81 -2.43 10.48 6.58
CA GLU A 81 -2.58 11.36 5.42
C GLU A 81 -3.46 10.73 4.33
N ILE A 82 -3.21 9.46 4.02
CA ILE A 82 -3.96 8.71 3.00
C ILE A 82 -5.41 8.52 3.44
N ASP A 83 -5.64 8.16 4.70
CA ASP A 83 -6.98 7.97 5.25
C ASP A 83 -7.77 9.30 5.26
N ARG A 84 -7.11 10.41 5.58
CA ARG A 84 -7.72 11.75 5.50
C ARG A 84 -8.09 12.13 4.07
N PHE A 85 -7.21 11.87 3.11
CA PHE A 85 -7.51 12.11 1.70
C PHE A 85 -8.71 11.27 1.25
N ASN A 86 -8.71 9.97 1.53
CA ASN A 86 -9.79 9.06 1.17
C ASN A 86 -11.12 9.42 1.84
N ALA A 87 -11.11 9.86 3.10
CA ALA A 87 -12.32 10.30 3.79
C ALA A 87 -13.00 11.46 3.04
N HIS A 88 -12.22 12.46 2.60
CA HIS A 88 -12.75 13.57 1.79
C HIS A 88 -13.15 13.10 0.38
N PHE A 89 -12.32 12.28 -0.26
CA PHE A 89 -12.55 11.80 -1.62
C PHE A 89 -13.83 10.95 -1.71
N CYS A 90 -14.07 10.09 -0.71
CA CYS A 90 -15.25 9.25 -0.62
C CYS A 90 -16.55 10.06 -0.41
N ILE A 91 -16.50 11.19 0.31
CA ILE A 91 -17.67 12.09 0.43
C ILE A 91 -18.12 12.62 -0.94
N VAL A 92 -17.16 12.90 -1.83
CA VAL A 92 -17.44 13.53 -3.14
C VAL A 92 -17.71 12.48 -4.23
N HIS A 93 -16.99 11.37 -4.22
CA HIS A 93 -16.95 10.40 -5.31
C HIS A 93 -17.51 9.02 -4.94
N GLY A 94 -17.73 8.73 -3.65
CA GLY A 94 -18.30 7.47 -3.18
C GLY A 94 -17.33 6.29 -3.10
N GLU A 95 -16.04 6.52 -3.37
CA GLU A 95 -14.99 5.49 -3.31
C GLU A 95 -13.67 6.06 -2.76
N SER A 96 -12.76 5.18 -2.34
CA SER A 96 -11.38 5.51 -2.00
C SER A 96 -10.49 5.17 -3.19
N ILE A 97 -9.43 5.95 -3.42
CA ILE A 97 -8.49 5.68 -4.54
C ILE A 97 -7.03 5.66 -4.11
N ALA A 98 -6.68 6.08 -2.90
CA ALA A 98 -5.31 6.05 -2.40
C ALA A 98 -5.11 4.93 -1.38
N TYR A 99 -3.97 4.25 -1.44
CA TYR A 99 -3.72 3.09 -0.59
C TYR A 99 -2.28 3.04 -0.14
N ALA A 100 -2.06 2.90 1.17
CA ALA A 100 -0.73 2.64 1.72
C ALA A 100 -0.35 1.17 1.50
N ALA A 101 0.92 0.91 1.18
CA ALA A 101 1.45 -0.44 1.13
C ALA A 101 1.41 -1.12 2.51
N ASP A 102 1.31 -2.45 2.51
CA ASP A 102 1.26 -3.28 3.72
C ASP A 102 2.48 -3.03 4.65
N GLU A 103 3.63 -2.67 4.07
CA GLU A 103 4.83 -2.32 4.82
C GLU A 103 4.62 -1.12 5.77
N PHE A 104 3.79 -0.14 5.40
CA PHE A 104 3.50 0.99 6.29
C PHE A 104 2.71 0.54 7.51
N TYR A 105 1.72 -0.34 7.35
CA TYR A 105 0.94 -0.87 8.47
C TYR A 105 1.83 -1.69 9.42
N LEU A 106 2.68 -2.53 8.85
CA LEU A 106 3.67 -3.31 9.61
C LEU A 106 4.63 -2.42 10.41
N LYS A 107 5.19 -1.38 9.78
CA LYS A 107 6.12 -0.45 10.44
C LYS A 107 5.43 0.40 11.50
N ALA A 108 4.21 0.85 11.23
CA ALA A 108 3.40 1.64 12.14
C ALA A 108 2.79 0.82 13.29
N ASN A 109 3.00 -0.50 13.32
CA ASN A 109 2.37 -1.42 14.26
C ASN A 109 0.84 -1.27 14.29
N ARG A 110 0.25 -1.08 13.09
CA ARG A 110 -1.20 -0.96 12.89
C ARG A 110 -1.74 -2.23 12.22
N PRO A 111 -3.00 -2.60 12.49
CA PRO A 111 -3.60 -3.75 11.82
C PRO A 111 -3.70 -3.48 10.31
N ILE A 112 -3.48 -4.52 9.52
CA ILE A 112 -3.69 -4.48 8.07
C ILE A 112 -5.21 -4.39 7.81
N PRO A 113 -5.68 -3.44 6.98
CA PRO A 113 -7.10 -3.26 6.65
C PRO A 113 -7.78 -4.55 6.19
N THR A 114 -9.11 -4.60 6.34
CA THR A 114 -9.94 -5.70 5.83
C THR A 114 -10.09 -5.62 4.30
N GLU A 115 -10.59 -6.69 3.68
CA GLU A 115 -10.83 -6.77 2.23
C GLU A 115 -11.62 -5.57 1.69
N ASP A 116 -12.68 -5.15 2.39
CA ASP A 116 -13.52 -4.00 2.03
C ASP A 116 -12.74 -2.71 1.74
N TYR A 117 -11.60 -2.50 2.42
CA TYR A 117 -10.76 -1.32 2.22
C TYR A 117 -10.14 -1.30 0.83
N TYR A 118 -9.78 -2.46 0.27
CA TYR A 118 -9.02 -2.58 -0.98
C TYR A 118 -9.91 -2.66 -2.23
N GLY A 119 -11.22 -2.84 -2.06
CA GLY A 119 -12.16 -2.98 -3.18
C GLY A 119 -11.75 -4.12 -4.11
N THR A 120 -11.34 -3.80 -5.33
CA THR A 120 -10.90 -4.80 -6.32
C THR A 120 -9.38 -5.04 -6.33
N TYR A 121 -8.65 -4.63 -5.28
CA TYR A 121 -7.20 -4.73 -5.18
C TYR A 121 -6.43 -4.14 -6.37
N PRO A 122 -6.67 -2.87 -6.76
CA PRO A 122 -6.09 -2.29 -7.98
C PRO A 122 -4.56 -2.16 -7.95
N GLN A 123 -3.94 -2.34 -6.78
CA GLN A 123 -2.53 -2.08 -6.50
C GLN A 123 -1.82 -3.29 -5.86
N LEU A 124 -2.37 -4.50 -5.99
CA LEU A 124 -1.82 -5.73 -5.37
C LEU A 124 -0.34 -5.94 -5.70
N ALA A 125 0.05 -5.77 -6.96
CA ALA A 125 1.44 -5.94 -7.42
C ALA A 125 2.42 -4.89 -6.85
N ASN A 126 1.90 -3.80 -6.25
CA ASN A 126 2.69 -2.73 -5.65
C ASN A 126 2.77 -2.86 -4.12
N GLY A 127 2.42 -4.02 -3.56
CA GLY A 127 2.53 -4.26 -2.12
C GLY A 127 1.33 -3.74 -1.31
N VAL A 128 0.20 -3.47 -1.95
CA VAL A 128 -1.03 -2.98 -1.30
C VAL A 128 -2.03 -4.14 -1.21
N GLY A 129 -2.36 -4.56 0.01
CA GLY A 129 -3.35 -5.62 0.26
C GLY A 129 -2.86 -7.03 -0.04
N MET A 130 -1.56 -7.21 -0.29
CA MET A 130 -0.96 -8.52 -0.58
C MET A 130 -1.15 -9.49 0.59
N TRP A 131 -0.93 -9.00 1.81
CA TRP A 131 -1.11 -9.82 3.00
C TRP A 131 -2.56 -10.18 3.23
N ARG A 132 -3.48 -9.21 3.07
CA ARG A 132 -4.92 -9.45 3.24
C ARG A 132 -5.41 -10.50 2.25
N SER A 133 -5.08 -10.36 0.96
CA SER A 133 -5.40 -11.34 -0.08
C SER A 133 -4.87 -12.73 0.28
N LEU A 134 -3.59 -12.84 0.67
CA LEU A 134 -2.98 -14.11 1.05
C LEU A 134 -3.65 -14.74 2.28
N GLU A 135 -3.95 -13.94 3.30
CA GLU A 135 -4.59 -14.41 4.53
C GLU A 135 -5.99 -14.96 4.23
N ASP A 136 -6.78 -14.22 3.47
CA ASP A 136 -8.16 -14.60 3.16
C ASP A 136 -8.19 -15.86 2.27
N GLU A 137 -7.35 -15.91 1.23
CA GLU A 137 -7.18 -17.09 0.37
C GLU A 137 -6.75 -18.32 1.17
N PHE A 138 -5.78 -18.16 2.08
CA PHE A 138 -5.29 -19.25 2.92
C PHE A 138 -6.38 -19.79 3.86
N MET A 139 -7.12 -18.89 4.52
CA MET A 139 -8.18 -19.29 5.45
C MET A 139 -9.35 -19.95 4.70
N GLN A 140 -9.73 -19.44 3.54
CA GLN A 140 -10.75 -20.08 2.70
C GLN A 140 -10.33 -21.48 2.24
N ALA A 141 -9.07 -21.65 1.81
CA ALA A 141 -8.55 -22.96 1.43
C ALA A 141 -8.50 -23.93 2.62
N LEU A 142 -8.14 -23.44 3.81
CA LEU A 142 -8.10 -24.22 5.03
C LEU A 142 -9.51 -24.69 5.44
N ASP A 143 -10.52 -23.81 5.36
CA ASP A 143 -11.90 -24.14 5.69
C ASP A 143 -12.52 -25.13 4.68
N ALA A 144 -12.11 -25.05 3.41
CA ALA A 144 -12.53 -25.97 2.36
C ALA A 144 -11.84 -27.34 2.41
N CYS A 145 -10.75 -27.49 3.18
CA CYS A 145 -10.03 -28.75 3.27
C CYS A 145 -10.85 -29.84 3.99
N GLU A 146 -10.90 -31.03 3.39
CA GLU A 146 -11.49 -32.20 4.06
C GLU A 146 -10.73 -32.52 5.33
N LYS A 147 -11.47 -32.62 6.44
CA LYS A 147 -10.93 -33.03 7.74
C LYS A 147 -10.56 -34.51 7.67
N CYS A 148 -9.31 -34.79 7.33
CA CYS A 148 -8.76 -36.14 7.36
C CYS A 148 -8.05 -36.40 8.69
N ALA A 149 -7.93 -37.67 9.08
CA ALA A 149 -7.14 -38.08 10.23
C ALA A 149 -5.65 -37.87 9.91
N ILE A 150 -5.14 -36.68 10.24
CA ILE A 150 -3.72 -36.33 10.05
C ILE A 150 -2.96 -36.73 11.31
N GLN A 151 -1.85 -37.46 11.15
CA GLN A 151 -0.90 -37.63 12.24
C GLN A 151 -0.25 -36.28 12.58
N THR A 152 0.00 -36.03 13.86
CA THR A 152 0.75 -34.85 14.31
C THR A 152 2.13 -34.82 13.65
N ARG A 153 2.47 -33.70 13.02
CA ARG A 153 3.76 -33.50 12.36
C ARG A 153 4.35 -32.15 12.79
N HIS A 154 5.67 -32.08 12.80
CA HIS A 154 6.40 -30.82 12.95
C HIS A 154 6.69 -30.25 11.57
N ILE A 155 6.23 -29.03 11.31
CA ILE A 155 6.42 -28.33 10.03
C ILE A 155 7.15 -27.02 10.31
N SER A 156 8.15 -26.71 9.49
CA SER A 156 8.86 -25.43 9.53
C SER A 156 8.49 -24.61 8.30
N ILE A 157 8.13 -23.34 8.49
CA ILE A 157 7.80 -22.42 7.41
C ILE A 157 8.84 -21.28 7.40
N ALA A 158 9.47 -21.07 6.24
CA ALA A 158 10.35 -19.92 6.03
C ALA A 158 9.52 -18.70 5.60
N THR A 159 9.82 -17.53 6.16
CA THR A 159 9.16 -16.26 5.80
C THR A 159 10.12 -15.08 5.95
N GLY A 160 9.79 -13.95 5.33
CA GLY A 160 10.51 -12.70 5.50
C GLY A 160 10.36 -12.16 6.94
N VAL A 161 11.38 -11.45 7.43
CA VAL A 161 11.36 -10.89 8.80
C VAL A 161 10.17 -9.96 9.02
N ALA A 162 9.78 -9.18 7.99
CA ALA A 162 8.63 -8.28 8.06
C ALA A 162 7.29 -9.03 8.20
N ALA A 163 7.15 -10.19 7.54
CA ALA A 163 5.93 -10.99 7.58
C ALA A 163 5.87 -11.93 8.80
N TYR A 164 7.00 -12.21 9.45
CA TYR A 164 7.07 -13.06 10.64
C TYR A 164 6.04 -12.74 11.74
N PRO A 165 5.82 -11.48 12.17
CA PRO A 165 4.80 -11.18 13.19
C PRO A 165 3.39 -11.56 12.74
N LEU A 166 3.09 -11.50 11.44
CA LEU A 166 1.77 -11.83 10.89
C LEU A 166 1.51 -13.35 10.84
N MET A 167 2.57 -14.16 10.82
CA MET A 167 2.45 -15.63 10.86
C MET A 167 2.15 -16.17 12.26
N LYS A 168 2.29 -15.36 13.31
CA LYS A 168 1.96 -15.74 14.68
C LYS A 168 0.48 -15.50 14.94
N LYS A 169 -0.35 -16.52 14.74
CA LYS A 169 -1.74 -16.55 15.18
C LYS A 169 -1.89 -17.25 16.52
#